data_AF-A0A0G4ILQ9-F1
#
_entry.id   AF-A0A0G4ILQ9-F1
#
_cell.length_a   1.000
_cell.length_b   1.000
_cell.length_c   1.000
_cell.angle_alpha   90.00
_cell.angle_beta   90.00
_cell.angle_gamma   90.00
#
_symmetry.space_group_name_H-M   'P 1'
#
loop_
_entity.id
_entity.type
_entity.pdbx_description
1 polymer ?
#
loop_
_entity_poly.entity_id
_entity_poly.type
_entity_poly.pdbx_seq_one_letter_code
_entity_poly.pdbx_strand_id
1 'polypeptide(L)'
;MVAERLAPKMNSFQALWAGAITCWRIPQGPAVFWAPATPATLAVKASAVPDVFQSVKAVFEITGWNPLGVVSDSVSNDERNRKLEAAIRSNDNVVWWCPSSGFDLRSWEEHGFAVAFGDTDLGRSWIVEQARDVQQGGIYEYQVVIGDDQARRVIRKTVPVVFDNVDADVEVVSVPDPRRAP
;
A
#
# COMPACT_ATOMS: atom_id res chain seq x y z
N MET A 1 -8.31 7.64 -39.36
CA MET A 1 -7.19 6.86 -38.78
C MET A 1 -7.19 7.17 -37.29
N VAL A 2 -7.83 6.30 -36.52
CA VAL A 2 -7.92 6.41 -35.06
C VAL A 2 -6.57 5.96 -34.51
N ALA A 3 -5.95 6.83 -33.69
CA ALA A 3 -4.70 6.52 -33.02
C ALA A 3 -4.88 5.22 -32.22
N GLU A 4 -4.17 4.17 -32.64
CA GLU A 4 -3.81 3.06 -31.77
C GLU A 4 -3.08 3.67 -30.57
N ARG A 5 -3.82 3.89 -29.48
CA ARG A 5 -3.23 4.05 -28.17
C ARG A 5 -2.41 2.79 -27.97
N LEU A 6 -1.10 2.96 -28.03
CA LEU A 6 -0.12 2.01 -27.53
C LEU A 6 -0.41 1.84 -26.02
N ALA A 7 -1.40 0.99 -25.71
CA ALA A 7 -1.46 0.34 -24.42
C ALA A 7 -0.12 -0.40 -24.30
N PRO A 8 0.71 -0.10 -23.29
CA PRO A 8 1.92 -0.89 -23.08
C PRO A 8 1.49 -2.36 -22.97
N LYS A 9 2.14 -3.24 -23.74
CA LYS A 9 1.90 -4.69 -23.73
C LYS A 9 1.80 -5.15 -22.28
N MET A 10 0.73 -5.88 -21.95
CA MET A 10 0.42 -6.46 -20.65
C MET A 10 1.64 -7.18 -20.03
N ASN A 11 2.48 -6.43 -19.31
CA ASN A 11 3.11 -6.96 -18.11
C ASN A 11 1.96 -7.09 -17.11
N SER A 12 1.74 -8.29 -16.57
CA SER A 12 0.53 -8.67 -15.81
C SER A 12 0.15 -7.64 -14.73
N PHE A 13 -1.15 -7.47 -14.45
CA PHE A 13 -1.63 -6.65 -13.32
C PHE A 13 -0.88 -7.00 -12.03
N GLN A 14 -0.62 -8.29 -11.80
CA GLN A 14 0.29 -8.79 -10.78
C GLN A 14 1.64 -8.04 -10.71
N ALA A 15 2.33 -7.84 -11.84
CA ALA A 15 3.61 -7.13 -11.88
C ALA A 15 3.48 -5.64 -11.54
N LEU A 16 2.36 -5.00 -11.91
CA LEU A 16 2.06 -3.62 -11.53
C LEU A 16 1.89 -3.50 -10.01
N TRP A 17 1.10 -4.38 -9.41
CA TRP A 17 0.88 -4.39 -7.96
C TRP A 17 2.16 -4.77 -7.19
N ALA A 18 2.91 -5.77 -7.67
CA ALA A 18 4.18 -6.18 -7.12
C ALA A 18 5.22 -5.06 -7.17
N GLY A 19 5.23 -4.29 -8.25
CA GLY A 19 6.19 -3.21 -8.51
C GLY A 19 5.90 -1.88 -7.81
N ALA A 20 4.73 -1.73 -7.18
CA ALA A 20 4.29 -0.44 -6.67
C ALA A 20 5.18 0.10 -5.53
N ILE A 21 5.30 1.42 -5.47
CA ILE A 21 5.93 2.13 -4.36
C ILE A 21 4.83 2.81 -3.55
N THR A 22 4.92 2.75 -2.23
CA THR A 22 3.98 3.42 -1.33
C THR A 22 4.72 4.29 -0.32
N CYS A 23 4.01 5.19 0.36
CA CYS A 23 4.54 6.02 1.44
C CYS A 23 3.59 5.99 2.62
N TRP A 24 4.14 5.82 3.81
CA TRP A 24 3.42 5.95 5.07
C TRP A 24 3.87 7.21 5.79
N ARG A 25 2.90 8.05 6.18
CA ARG A 25 3.13 9.28 6.92
C ARG A 25 2.94 9.03 8.41
N ILE A 26 3.93 8.38 9.03
CA ILE A 26 3.88 8.02 10.46
C ILE A 26 3.72 9.29 11.31
N PRO A 27 2.71 9.37 12.21
CA PRO A 27 2.53 10.53 13.07
C PRO A 27 3.80 10.80 13.90
N GLN A 28 4.31 12.03 13.84
CA GLN A 28 5.51 12.47 14.57
C GLN A 28 6.80 11.71 14.20
N GLY A 29 6.77 10.87 13.17
CA GLY A 29 7.93 10.13 12.64
C GLY A 29 8.30 10.56 11.23
N PRO A 30 9.43 10.04 10.68
CA PRO A 30 9.74 10.22 9.28
C PRO A 30 8.73 9.48 8.40
N ALA A 31 8.49 10.02 7.20
CA ALA A 31 7.77 9.28 6.18
C ALA A 31 8.57 8.04 5.75
N VAL A 32 7.89 6.92 5.55
CA VAL A 32 8.50 5.66 5.14
C VAL A 32 8.05 5.33 3.74
N PHE A 33 8.98 5.30 2.78
CA PHE A 33 8.69 4.91 1.40
C PHE A 33 9.03 3.44 1.20
N TRP A 34 8.05 2.63 0.85
CA TRP A 34 8.24 1.20 0.61
C TRP A 34 8.43 0.95 -0.88
N ALA A 35 9.53 0.31 -1.24
CA ALA A 35 9.79 -0.16 -2.60
C ALA A 35 10.11 -1.67 -2.59
N PRO A 36 9.83 -2.39 -3.68
CA PRO A 36 10.25 -3.78 -3.82
C PRO A 36 11.77 -3.93 -3.65
N ALA A 37 12.18 -4.98 -2.96
CA ALA A 37 13.57 -5.33 -2.81
C ALA A 37 14.18 -5.72 -4.16
N THR A 38 15.27 -5.06 -4.52
CA THR A 38 16.08 -5.31 -5.71
C THR A 38 17.55 -5.20 -5.27
N PRO A 39 18.52 -5.72 -6.04
CA PRO A 39 19.93 -5.50 -5.74
C PRO A 39 20.29 -4.02 -5.54
N ALA A 40 19.63 -3.12 -6.28
CA ALA A 40 19.82 -1.67 -6.15
C ALA A 40 19.23 -1.11 -4.85
N THR A 41 18.01 -1.50 -4.49
CA THR A 41 17.34 -0.99 -3.27
C THR A 41 17.93 -1.60 -1.99
N LEU A 42 18.46 -2.82 -2.05
CA LEU A 42 19.20 -3.45 -0.94
C LEU A 42 20.58 -2.81 -0.71
N ALA A 43 21.21 -2.26 -1.74
CA ALA A 43 22.47 -1.51 -1.60
C ALA A 43 22.28 -0.16 -0.89
N VAL A 44 21.06 0.39 -0.92
CA VAL A 44 20.68 1.55 -0.10
C VAL A 44 20.40 1.03 1.30
N LYS A 45 21.21 1.44 2.29
CA LYS A 45 21.13 0.97 3.68
C LYS A 45 19.66 0.95 4.14
N ALA A 46 19.10 -0.24 4.32
CA ALA A 46 17.69 -0.42 4.69
C ALA A 46 17.38 0.41 5.94
N SER A 47 16.39 1.30 5.85
CA SER A 47 15.87 1.97 7.04
C SER A 47 15.19 0.92 7.93
N ALA A 48 15.15 1.21 9.23
CA ALA A 48 14.59 0.32 10.24
C ALA A 48 13.12 -0.01 9.94
N VAL A 49 12.74 -1.26 10.19
CA VAL A 49 11.33 -1.70 10.21
C VAL A 49 10.58 -0.85 11.24
N PRO A 50 9.45 -0.19 10.86
CA PRO A 50 8.72 0.68 11.79
C PRO A 50 8.26 -0.05 13.06
N ASP A 51 8.22 0.70 14.17
CA ASP A 51 7.93 0.15 15.50
C ASP A 51 6.51 -0.40 15.64
N VAL A 52 5.56 -0.01 14.77
CA VAL A 52 4.21 -0.59 14.75
C VAL A 52 4.25 -2.12 14.74
N PHE A 53 5.18 -2.70 13.96
CA PHE A 53 5.36 -4.15 13.83
C PHE A 53 5.92 -4.83 15.09
N GLN A 54 6.27 -4.09 16.14
CA GLN A 54 6.57 -4.69 17.44
C GLN A 54 5.30 -5.15 18.17
N SER A 55 4.15 -4.57 17.83
CA SER A 55 2.89 -4.74 18.56
C SER A 55 1.77 -5.37 17.72
N VAL A 56 1.94 -5.46 16.40
CA VAL A 56 0.93 -5.98 15.47
C VAL A 56 1.55 -7.03 14.54
N LYS A 57 0.75 -8.02 14.12
CA LYS A 57 1.20 -9.06 13.18
C LYS A 57 1.23 -8.57 11.73
N ALA A 58 0.30 -7.68 11.38
CA ALA A 58 0.21 -7.12 10.05
C ALA A 58 -0.27 -5.67 10.06
N VAL A 59 0.09 -4.95 9.00
CA VAL A 59 -0.46 -3.63 8.65
C VAL A 59 -1.08 -3.76 7.28
N PHE A 60 -2.32 -3.31 7.13
CA PHE A 60 -3.03 -3.29 5.86
C PHE A 60 -3.01 -1.88 5.27
N GLU A 61 -2.70 -1.77 3.99
CA GLU A 61 -2.77 -0.51 3.28
C GLU A 61 -3.90 -0.55 2.25
N ILE A 62 -4.80 0.40 2.42
CA ILE A 62 -5.94 0.67 1.54
C ILE A 62 -5.70 2.03 0.89
N THR A 63 -5.75 2.09 -0.43
CA THR A 63 -5.68 3.36 -1.18
C THR A 63 -7.04 3.56 -1.83
N GLY A 64 -7.60 4.76 -1.69
CA GLY A 64 -8.93 5.11 -2.19
C GLY A 64 -8.87 6.44 -2.92
N TRP A 65 -9.69 6.75 -3.92
CA TRP A 65 -10.78 6.05 -4.58
C TRP A 65 -10.68 6.47 -6.05
N ASN A 66 -9.71 5.93 -6.76
CA ASN A 66 -9.58 6.15 -8.20
C ASN A 66 -9.29 4.82 -8.89
N PRO A 67 -10.31 3.95 -9.05
CA PRO A 67 -10.10 2.64 -9.65
C PRO A 67 -9.43 2.85 -11.01
N LEU A 68 -8.36 2.09 -11.25
CA LEU A 68 -7.52 2.24 -12.43
C LEU A 68 -8.38 2.32 -13.71
N GLY A 69 -8.29 3.46 -14.42
CA GLY A 69 -9.01 3.67 -15.68
C GLY A 69 -10.34 4.43 -15.55
N VAL A 70 -10.76 4.80 -14.34
CA VAL A 70 -11.90 5.71 -14.13
C VAL A 70 -11.34 7.08 -13.77
N VAL A 71 -11.87 8.14 -14.39
CA VAL A 71 -11.55 9.51 -13.98
C VAL A 71 -12.56 9.91 -12.90
N SER A 72 -12.14 9.94 -11.64
CA SER A 72 -12.90 10.60 -10.58
C SER A 72 -12.49 12.07 -10.49
N ASP A 73 -13.45 12.96 -10.20
CA ASP A 73 -13.11 14.31 -9.77
C ASP A 73 -12.48 14.29 -8.37
N SER A 74 -11.63 15.28 -8.08
CA SER A 74 -10.87 15.35 -6.82
C SER A 74 -11.76 15.52 -5.59
N VAL A 75 -12.92 16.16 -5.72
CA VAL A 75 -13.84 16.41 -4.60
C VAL A 75 -14.47 15.10 -4.15
N SER A 76 -14.95 14.28 -5.09
CA SER A 76 -15.48 12.94 -4.81
C SER A 76 -14.43 12.01 -4.19
N ASN A 77 -13.17 12.11 -4.65
CA ASN A 77 -12.05 11.34 -4.08
C ASN A 77 -11.76 11.75 -2.63
N ASP A 78 -11.70 13.06 -2.36
CA ASP A 78 -11.47 13.58 -1.02
C ASP A 78 -12.61 13.22 -0.05
N GLU A 79 -13.87 13.29 -0.50
CA GLU A 79 -15.01 12.93 0.34
C GLU A 79 -14.97 11.46 0.77
N ARG A 80 -14.58 10.56 -0.15
CA ARG A 80 -14.47 9.14 0.18
C ARG A 80 -13.29 8.82 1.05
N ASN A 81 -12.15 9.48 0.84
CA ASN A 81 -11.03 9.37 1.77
C ASN A 81 -11.43 9.84 3.18
N ARG A 82 -12.22 10.92 3.32
CA ARG A 82 -12.75 11.35 4.62
C ARG A 82 -13.72 10.32 5.24
N LYS A 83 -14.57 9.69 4.43
CA LYS A 83 -15.47 8.62 4.89
C LYS A 83 -14.69 7.41 5.40
N LEU A 84 -13.68 6.98 4.65
CA LEU A 84 -12.79 5.88 5.06
C LEU A 84 -12.03 6.24 6.34
N GLU A 85 -11.50 7.45 6.45
CA GLU A 85 -10.84 7.92 7.68
C GLU A 85 -11.79 7.87 8.89
N ALA A 86 -13.04 8.34 8.72
CA ALA A 86 -14.04 8.29 9.78
C ALA A 86 -14.39 6.86 10.18
N ALA A 87 -14.47 5.94 9.22
CA ALA A 87 -14.68 4.51 9.48
C ALA A 87 -13.51 3.88 10.25
N ILE A 88 -12.27 4.19 9.87
CA ILE A 88 -11.06 3.74 10.59
C ILE A 88 -11.06 4.27 12.03
N ARG A 89 -11.35 5.56 12.22
CA ARG A 89 -11.35 6.20 13.55
C ARG A 89 -12.45 5.69 14.49
N SER A 90 -13.55 5.18 13.95
CA SER A 90 -14.69 4.67 14.74
C SER A 90 -14.63 3.17 14.98
N ASN A 91 -13.63 2.46 14.44
CA ASN A 91 -13.46 1.03 14.64
C ASN A 91 -12.55 0.75 15.84
N ASP A 92 -13.15 0.27 16.93
CA ASP A 92 -12.45 -0.04 18.19
C ASP A 92 -11.37 -1.13 18.07
N ASN A 93 -11.35 -1.90 16.98
CA ASN A 93 -10.33 -2.91 16.73
C ASN A 93 -9.05 -2.32 16.10
N VAL A 94 -9.11 -1.09 15.59
CA VAL A 94 -7.94 -0.40 15.03
C VAL A 94 -7.04 0.06 16.18
N VAL A 95 -5.82 -0.46 16.22
CA VAL A 95 -4.83 -0.13 17.27
C VAL A 95 -3.79 0.88 16.79
N TRP A 96 -3.65 1.03 15.48
CA TRP A 96 -2.73 1.98 14.87
C TRP A 96 -3.20 2.29 13.45
N TRP A 97 -3.00 3.52 13.00
CA TRP A 97 -3.15 3.87 11.60
C TRP A 97 -2.36 5.14 11.27
N CYS A 98 -2.08 5.36 9.99
CA CYS A 98 -1.55 6.61 9.48
C CYS A 98 -2.01 6.88 8.04
N PRO A 99 -1.97 8.14 7.57
CA PRO A 99 -2.15 8.43 6.15
C PRO A 99 -1.08 7.73 5.32
N SER A 100 -1.48 7.14 4.20
CA SER A 100 -0.58 6.55 3.22
C SER A 100 -0.83 7.07 1.83
N SER A 101 0.04 6.69 0.88
CA SER A 101 -0.16 6.97 -0.52
C SER A 101 0.57 5.98 -1.42
N GLY A 102 -0.07 5.52 -2.49
CA GLY A 102 0.57 4.82 -3.60
C GLY A 102 1.07 5.79 -4.67
N PHE A 103 2.17 5.47 -5.35
CA PHE A 103 2.73 6.31 -6.43
C PHE A 103 2.80 5.57 -7.76
N ASP A 104 2.48 6.29 -8.83
CA ASP A 104 3.11 6.06 -10.15
C ASP A 104 4.30 7.02 -10.27
N LEU A 105 5.46 6.51 -10.71
CA LEU A 105 6.76 7.19 -10.78
C LEU A 105 6.77 8.51 -11.56
N ARG A 106 5.67 8.91 -12.20
CA ARG A 106 5.63 10.01 -13.18
C ARG A 106 4.79 11.22 -12.79
N SER A 107 3.75 11.11 -11.95
CA SER A 107 2.91 12.26 -11.57
C SER A 107 1.70 11.97 -10.67
N TRP A 108 1.36 10.70 -10.43
CA TRP A 108 0.11 10.35 -9.75
C TRP A 108 0.38 9.84 -8.33
N GLU A 109 -0.31 10.43 -7.35
CA GLU A 109 -0.34 9.98 -5.96
C GLU A 109 -1.77 9.55 -5.64
N GLU A 110 -1.96 8.29 -5.26
CA GLU A 110 -3.24 7.79 -4.77
C GLU A 110 -3.23 7.82 -3.24
N HIS A 111 -4.05 8.66 -2.63
CA HIS A 111 -4.12 8.77 -1.17
C HIS A 111 -4.79 7.55 -0.54
N GLY A 112 -4.43 7.28 0.71
CA GLY A 112 -4.94 6.12 1.43
C GLY A 112 -4.59 6.14 2.91
N PHE A 113 -4.68 4.97 3.51
CA PHE A 113 -4.35 4.73 4.90
C PHE A 113 -3.63 3.39 5.07
N ALA A 114 -2.62 3.38 5.94
CA ALA A 114 -2.07 2.18 6.53
C ALA A 114 -2.72 1.96 7.89
N VAL A 115 -3.22 0.76 8.16
CA VAL A 115 -4.09 0.45 9.30
C VAL A 115 -3.67 -0.87 9.91
N ALA A 116 -3.56 -0.94 11.23
CA ALA A 116 -3.29 -2.15 11.97
C ALA A 116 -4.37 -2.41 13.02
N PHE A 117 -4.64 -3.68 13.25
CA PHE A 117 -5.71 -4.15 14.12
C PHE A 117 -5.15 -5.04 15.23
N GLY A 118 -5.81 -5.02 16.39
CA GLY A 118 -5.46 -5.92 17.49
C GLY A 118 -5.68 -7.39 17.13
N ASP A 119 -6.80 -7.67 16.44
CA ASP A 119 -7.06 -8.95 15.78
C ASP A 119 -6.84 -8.79 14.27
N THR A 120 -5.81 -9.48 13.76
CA THR A 120 -5.40 -9.38 12.36
C THR A 120 -6.39 -10.01 11.40
N ASP A 121 -7.06 -11.10 11.78
CA ASP A 121 -7.99 -11.80 10.88
C ASP A 121 -9.29 -11.01 10.76
N LEU A 122 -9.81 -10.51 11.89
CA LEU A 122 -10.96 -9.61 11.90
C LEU A 122 -10.65 -8.31 11.14
N GLY A 123 -9.47 -7.75 11.37
CA GLY A 123 -8.99 -6.56 10.67
C GLY A 123 -8.89 -6.75 9.16
N ARG A 124 -8.38 -7.90 8.71
CA ARG A 124 -8.31 -8.28 7.30
C ARG A 124 -9.69 -8.34 6.66
N SER A 125 -10.65 -9.03 7.30
CA SER A 125 -12.01 -9.12 6.78
C SER A 125 -12.64 -7.74 6.64
N TRP A 126 -12.53 -6.90 7.68
CA TRP A 126 -13.09 -5.55 7.68
C TRP A 126 -12.47 -4.66 6.60
N ILE A 127 -11.14 -4.63 6.48
CA ILE A 127 -10.47 -3.75 5.51
C ILE A 127 -10.74 -4.20 4.06
N VAL A 128 -10.91 -5.51 3.82
CA VAL A 128 -11.33 -6.03 2.52
C VAL A 128 -12.77 -5.60 2.19
N GLU A 129 -13.68 -5.57 3.16
CA GLU A 129 -15.03 -5.03 2.96
C GLU A 129 -14.98 -3.53 2.61
N GLN A 130 -14.20 -2.73 3.34
CA GLN A 130 -14.00 -1.32 3.01
C GLN A 130 -13.43 -1.16 1.58
N ALA A 131 -12.46 -1.99 1.20
CA ALA A 131 -11.86 -2.00 -0.13
C ALA A 131 -12.88 -2.33 -1.25
N ARG A 132 -13.84 -3.22 -0.98
CA ARG A 132 -14.94 -3.54 -1.92
C ARG A 132 -15.87 -2.35 -2.12
N ASP A 133 -16.22 -1.65 -1.05
CA ASP A 133 -17.10 -0.46 -1.12
C ASP A 133 -16.49 0.67 -1.96
N VAL A 134 -15.15 0.74 -1.97
CA VAL A 134 -14.38 1.67 -2.79
C VAL A 134 -13.92 1.06 -4.12
N GLN A 135 -14.35 -0.15 -4.47
CA GLN A 135 -14.03 -0.86 -5.71
C GLN A 135 -12.52 -0.97 -5.99
N GLN A 136 -11.70 -1.11 -4.96
CA GLN A 136 -10.25 -1.25 -5.11
C GLN A 136 -9.89 -2.63 -5.67
N GLY A 137 -8.94 -2.68 -6.60
CA GLY A 137 -8.46 -3.91 -7.22
C GLY A 137 -7.96 -4.96 -6.21
N GLY A 138 -7.14 -4.50 -5.29
CA GLY A 138 -6.59 -5.23 -4.16
C GLY A 138 -6.16 -4.28 -3.06
N ILE A 139 -5.74 -4.81 -1.93
CA ILE A 139 -5.07 -4.06 -0.86
C ILE A 139 -3.67 -4.62 -0.65
N TYR A 140 -2.82 -3.90 0.07
CA TYR A 140 -1.57 -4.47 0.55
C TYR A 140 -1.68 -4.93 2.00
N GLU A 141 -1.05 -6.06 2.30
CA GLU A 141 -0.86 -6.59 3.64
C GLU A 141 0.65 -6.69 3.88
N TYR A 142 1.15 -5.97 4.88
CA TYR A 142 2.55 -5.95 5.25
C TYR A 142 2.75 -6.79 6.51
N GLN A 143 3.76 -7.66 6.49
CA GLN A 143 4.12 -8.52 7.60
C GLN A 143 5.63 -8.52 7.79
N VAL A 144 6.08 -8.69 9.03
CA VAL A 144 7.51 -8.89 9.30
C VAL A 144 7.79 -10.38 9.38
N VAL A 145 8.78 -10.83 8.61
CA VAL A 145 9.34 -12.18 8.68
C VAL A 145 10.77 -12.10 9.21
N ILE A 146 11.21 -13.15 9.90
CA ILE A 146 12.59 -13.30 10.36
C ILE A 146 13.29 -14.23 9.37
N GLY A 147 14.32 -13.72 8.69
CA GLY A 147 15.15 -14.52 7.80
C GLY A 147 16.05 -15.50 8.58
N ASP A 148 16.66 -16.44 7.87
CA ASP A 148 17.60 -17.41 8.46
C ASP A 148 18.80 -16.71 9.12
N ASP A 149 19.18 -15.53 8.59
CA ASP A 149 20.19 -14.61 9.12
C ASP A 149 19.74 -13.82 10.35
N GLN A 150 18.54 -14.11 10.89
CA GLN A 150 17.87 -13.37 11.96
C GLN A 150 17.53 -11.91 11.60
N ALA A 151 17.66 -11.51 10.33
CA ALA A 151 17.28 -10.19 9.89
C ALA A 151 15.75 -10.09 9.80
N ARG A 152 15.20 -8.97 10.28
CA ARG A 152 13.78 -8.62 10.10
C ARG A 152 13.58 -8.10 8.69
N ARG A 153 12.69 -8.74 7.93
CA ARG A 153 12.32 -8.39 6.56
C ARG A 153 10.83 -8.08 6.50
N VAL A 154 10.44 -7.12 5.69
CA VAL A 154 9.01 -6.81 5.49
C VAL A 154 8.56 -7.45 4.19
N ILE A 155 7.56 -8.31 4.27
CA ILE A 155 6.88 -8.86 3.11
C ILE A 155 5.60 -8.08 2.90
N ARG A 156 5.40 -7.58 1.69
CA ARG A 156 4.15 -7.01 1.23
C ARG A 156 3.45 -8.01 0.34
N LYS A 157 2.27 -8.43 0.76
CA LYS A 157 1.34 -9.25 -0.01
C LYS A 157 0.27 -8.37 -0.64
N THR A 158 -0.03 -8.55 -1.92
CA THR A 158 -1.24 -8.02 -2.53
C THR A 158 -2.38 -8.99 -2.25
N VAL A 159 -3.42 -8.52 -1.56
CA VAL A 159 -4.65 -9.27 -1.31
C VAL A 159 -5.67 -8.87 -2.37
N PRO A 160 -6.09 -9.78 -3.26
CA PRO A 160 -7.12 -9.50 -4.26
C PRO A 160 -8.45 -9.09 -3.60
N VAL A 161 -9.13 -8.12 -4.19
CA VAL A 161 -10.45 -7.65 -3.72
C VAL A 161 -11.48 -7.71 -4.84
N VAL A 162 -11.38 -6.86 -5.87
CA VAL A 162 -12.27 -6.91 -7.05
C VAL A 162 -11.59 -7.37 -8.33
N PHE A 163 -10.25 -7.35 -8.39
CA PHE A 163 -9.50 -7.87 -9.52
C PHE A 163 -8.89 -9.22 -9.18
N ASP A 164 -9.05 -10.18 -10.10
CA ASP A 164 -8.30 -11.44 -10.06
C ASP A 164 -6.86 -11.24 -10.57
N ASN A 165 -5.95 -12.14 -10.18
CA ASN A 165 -4.55 -12.17 -10.65
C ASN A 165 -3.74 -10.89 -10.32
N VAL A 166 -4.01 -10.27 -9.18
CA VAL A 166 -3.19 -9.17 -8.61
C VAL A 166 -2.30 -9.65 -7.45
N ASP A 167 -2.50 -10.89 -6.99
CA ASP A 167 -1.80 -11.49 -5.88
C ASP A 167 -0.29 -11.54 -6.13
N ALA A 168 0.48 -10.94 -5.22
CA ALA A 168 1.93 -10.92 -5.31
C ALA A 168 2.50 -10.76 -3.91
N ASP A 169 3.49 -11.58 -3.60
CA ASP A 169 4.25 -11.48 -2.35
C ASP A 169 5.65 -10.97 -2.71
N VAL A 170 6.01 -9.80 -2.19
CA VAL A 170 7.31 -9.18 -2.45
C VAL A 170 7.96 -8.76 -1.14
N GLU A 171 9.27 -9.01 -1.01
CA GLU A 171 10.05 -8.33 0.02
C GLU A 171 10.09 -6.84 -0.33
N VAL A 172 9.84 -5.98 0.65
CA VAL A 172 9.91 -4.52 0.50
C VAL A 172 10.93 -3.95 1.47
N VAL A 173 11.59 -2.89 1.03
CA VAL A 173 12.55 -2.14 1.82
C VAL A 173 12.17 -0.68 1.86
N SER A 174 12.52 -0.02 2.97
CA SER A 174 12.38 1.43 3.04
C SER A 174 13.48 2.08 2.22
N VAL A 175 13.08 2.99 1.34
CA VAL A 175 13.98 3.78 0.47
C VAL A 175 13.86 5.28 0.79
N PRO A 176 14.84 6.11 0.38
CA PRO A 176 14.67 7.56 0.37
C PRO A 176 13.47 7.99 -0.49
N ASP A 177 12.95 9.19 -0.28
CA ASP A 177 11.84 9.74 -1.08
C ASP A 177 12.22 9.70 -2.58
N PRO A 178 11.57 8.84 -3.40
CA PRO A 178 11.94 8.64 -4.78
C PRO A 178 11.67 9.89 -5.64
N ARG A 179 10.85 10.82 -5.15
CA ARG A 179 10.56 12.10 -5.81
C ARG A 179 11.69 13.12 -5.63
N ARG A 180 12.64 12.85 -4.72
CA ARG A 180 13.79 13.70 -4.42
C ARG A 180 15.11 13.10 -4.91
N ALA A 181 15.06 12.11 -5.79
CA ALA A 181 16.27 11.61 -6.44
C ALA A 181 16.98 12.78 -7.16
N PRO A 182 18.32 12.89 -7.03
CA PRO A 182 19.10 13.95 -7.67
C PRO A 182 19.06 13.88 -9.20
#